data_AF-A0A484IBJ4-F1
#
_entry.id   AF-A0A484IBJ4-F1
#
_cell.length_a   1.000
_cell.length_b   1.000
_cell.length_c   1.000
_cell.angle_alpha   90.00
_cell.angle_beta   90.00
_cell.angle_gamma   90.00
#
_symmetry.space_group_name_H-M   'P 1'
#
loop_
_entity.id
_entity.type
_entity.pdbx_description
1 polymer ?
#
loop_
_entity_poly.entity_id
_entity_poly.type
_entity_poly.pdbx_seq_one_letter_code
_entity_poly.pdbx_strand_id
1 'polypeptide(L)'
;MQMVQKLLIVNDIAIFALLILFVIGFLSYDYDLFGMSESIIPLPKEYKIYFEFIPWLVFLLLSIDLLIKYLYVGKDLRYFLKKYWLD
;
A
#
# COMPACT_ATOMS: atom_id res chain seq x y z
N MET A 1 -1.34 -9.86 22.70
CA MET A 1 -2.54 -9.62 21.87
C MET A 1 -2.70 -8.14 21.48
N GLN A 2 -2.83 -7.20 22.43
CA GLN A 2 -3.02 -5.77 22.12
C GLN A 2 -1.88 -5.13 21.30
N MET A 3 -0.63 -5.54 21.51
CA MET A 3 0.53 -4.96 20.80
C MET A 3 0.54 -5.28 19.30
N VAL A 4 0.17 -6.52 18.92
CA VAL A 4 0.10 -6.95 17.51
C VAL A 4 -1.03 -6.23 16.80
N GLN A 5 -2.19 -6.09 17.44
CA GLN A 5 -3.31 -5.32 16.88
C GLN A 5 -2.95 -3.85 16.66
N LYS A 6 -2.24 -3.21 17.60
CA LYS A 6 -1.76 -1.84 17.42
C LYS A 6 -0.80 -1.70 16.23
N LEU A 7 0.09 -2.68 16.04
CA LEU A 7 1.02 -2.72 14.90
C LEU A 7 0.28 -2.81 13.56
N LEU A 8 -0.72 -3.69 13.46
CA LEU A 8 -1.54 -3.82 12.25
C LEU A 8 -2.29 -2.51 11.94
N ILE A 9 -2.92 -1.88 12.95
CA ILE A 9 -3.62 -0.61 12.76
C ILE A 9 -2.68 0.50 12.25
N VAL A 10 -1.46 0.59 12.80
CA VAL A 10 -0.48 1.58 12.33
C VAL A 10 -0.05 1.27 10.90
N ASN A 11 0.11 0.00 10.56
CA ASN A 11 0.44 -0.44 9.21
C ASN A 11 -0.68 -0.09 8.22
N ASP A 12 -1.94 -0.36 8.57
CA ASP A 12 -3.12 -0.02 7.76
C ASP A 12 -3.19 1.49 7.47
N ILE A 13 -2.95 2.33 8.49
CA ILE A 13 -2.91 3.79 8.33
C ILE A 13 -1.76 4.21 7.41
N ALA A 14 -0.58 3.60 7.55
CA ALA A 14 0.57 3.89 6.69
C ALA A 14 0.31 3.50 5.23
N ILE A 15 -0.30 2.33 5.00
CA ILE A 15 -0.71 1.87 3.67
C ILE A 15 -1.73 2.84 3.08
N PHE A 16 -2.74 3.24 3.86
CA PHE A 16 -3.76 4.18 3.40
C PHE A 16 -3.14 5.54 3.01
N ALA A 17 -2.23 6.08 3.81
CA ALA A 17 -1.52 7.31 3.49
C ALA A 17 -0.69 7.18 2.20
N LEU A 18 0.01 6.06 2.03
CA LEU A 18 0.78 5.78 0.81
C LEU A 18 -0.12 5.61 -0.42
N LEU A 19 -1.32 5.02 -0.27
CA LEU A 19 -2.30 4.92 -1.35
C LEU A 19 -2.81 6.30 -1.80
N ILE A 20 -3.04 7.23 -0.86
CA ILE A 20 -3.38 8.61 -1.22
C ILE A 20 -2.25 9.25 -2.03
N LEU A 21 -1.00 9.09 -1.59
CA LEU A 21 0.16 9.60 -2.33
C LEU A 21 0.31 8.92 -3.69
N PHE A 22 0.03 7.62 -3.77
CA PHE A 22 0.03 6.87 -5.03
C PHE A 22 -0.97 7.47 -6.03
N VAL A 23 -2.20 7.73 -5.59
CA VAL A 23 -3.23 8.36 -6.43
C VAL A 23 -2.77 9.75 -6.90
N ILE A 24 -2.21 10.56 -6.00
CA ILE A 24 -1.67 11.89 -6.37
C ILE A 24 -0.57 11.76 -7.43
N GLY A 25 0.34 10.80 -7.28
CA GLY A 25 1.38 10.52 -8.28
C GLY A 25 0.80 10.15 -9.63
N PHE A 26 -0.20 9.27 -9.63
CA PHE A 26 -0.85 8.78 -10.84
C PHE A 26 -1.60 9.90 -11.57
N LEU A 27 -2.31 10.79 -10.84
CA LEU A 27 -2.96 11.98 -11.41
C LEU A 27 -1.95 13.04 -11.91
N SER A 28 -0.71 12.99 -11.42
CA SER A 28 0.33 13.95 -11.76
C SER A 28 1.18 13.52 -12.96
N TYR A 29 1.59 12.25 -13.01
CA TYR A 29 2.57 11.74 -13.97
C TYR A 29 2.00 10.75 -14.99
N ASP A 30 0.91 10.06 -14.66
CA ASP A 30 0.30 9.01 -15.48
C ASP A 30 -1.13 9.39 -15.94
N TYR A 31 -1.42 10.69 -15.99
CA TYR A 31 -2.74 11.24 -16.37
C TYR A 31 -3.16 10.82 -17.79
N ASP A 32 -2.19 10.57 -18.68
CA ASP A 32 -2.42 10.06 -20.04
C ASP A 32 -3.14 8.69 -20.03
N LEU A 33 -2.91 7.86 -19.00
CA LEU A 33 -3.58 6.55 -18.86
C LEU A 33 -5.10 6.68 -18.64
N PHE A 34 -5.56 7.84 -18.19
CA PHE A 34 -6.98 8.15 -18.04
C PHE A 34 -7.56 8.92 -19.25
N GLY A 35 -6.77 9.09 -20.33
CA GLY A 35 -7.19 9.84 -21.51
C GLY A 35 -7.22 11.36 -21.30
N MET A 36 -6.49 11.87 -20.30
CA MET A 36 -6.37 13.31 -20.06
C MET A 36 -5.20 13.88 -20.86
N SER A 37 -5.35 15.10 -21.39
CA SER A 37 -4.33 15.77 -22.21
C SER A 37 -3.27 16.50 -21.38
N GLU A 38 -3.56 16.76 -20.10
CA GLU A 38 -2.72 17.53 -19.21
C GLU A 38 -2.78 16.97 -17.78
N SER A 39 -1.70 17.20 -17.05
CA SER A 39 -1.57 16.82 -15.64
C SER A 39 -2.59 17.58 -14.79
N ILE A 40 -3.38 16.86 -13.98
CA ILE A 40 -4.29 17.49 -13.01
C ILE A 40 -3.50 18.19 -11.91
N ILE A 41 -2.38 17.57 -11.49
CA ILE A 41 -1.52 18.06 -10.43
C ILE A 41 -0.12 18.24 -11.02
N PRO A 42 0.27 19.45 -11.46
CA PRO A 42 1.58 19.65 -12.07
C PRO A 42 2.69 19.56 -11.01
N LEU A 43 3.32 18.39 -10.89
CA LEU A 43 4.49 18.18 -10.02
C LEU A 43 5.80 18.19 -10.83
N PRO A 44 6.92 18.63 -10.24
CA PRO A 44 8.22 18.58 -10.90
C PRO A 44 8.64 17.16 -11.22
N LYS A 45 9.18 16.95 -12.43
CA LYS A 45 9.62 15.63 -12.93
C LYS A 45 10.68 14.94 -12.06
N GLU A 46 11.47 15.73 -11.32
CA GLU A 46 12.46 15.22 -10.38
C GLU A 46 11.83 14.34 -9.29
N TYR A 47 10.57 14.62 -8.92
CA TYR A 47 9.89 13.85 -7.89
C TYR A 47 9.28 12.54 -8.41
N LYS A 48 9.16 12.37 -9.74
CA LYS A 48 8.56 11.18 -10.35
C LYS A 48 9.18 9.89 -9.81
N ILE A 49 10.50 9.88 -9.64
CA ILE A 49 11.24 8.71 -9.15
C ILE A 49 10.75 8.27 -7.76
N TYR A 50 10.42 9.21 -6.87
CA TYR A 50 9.90 8.87 -5.54
C TYR A 50 8.49 8.26 -5.63
N PHE A 51 7.66 8.76 -6.53
CA PHE A 51 6.31 8.22 -6.76
C PHE A 51 6.35 6.81 -7.38
N GLU A 52 7.34 6.51 -8.22
CA GLU A 52 7.56 5.16 -8.76
C GLU A 52 7.94 4.14 -7.65
N PHE A 53 8.51 4.59 -6.53
CA PHE A 53 8.80 3.73 -5.38
C PHE A 53 7.59 3.49 -4.47
N ILE A 54 6.54 4.33 -4.53
CA ILE A 54 5.38 4.21 -3.63
C ILE A 54 4.68 2.84 -3.77
N PRO A 55 4.41 2.30 -4.98
CA PRO A 55 3.84 0.96 -5.14
C PRO A 55 4.68 -0.13 -4.47
N TRP A 56 6.00 -0.02 -4.56
CA TRP A 56 6.92 -0.98 -3.94
C TRP A 56 6.86 -0.91 -2.41
N LEU A 57 6.74 0.29 -1.85
CA LEU A 57 6.55 0.47 -0.40
C LEU A 57 5.20 -0.07 0.07
N VAL A 58 4.12 0.19 -0.68
CA VAL A 58 2.79 -0.37 -0.38
C VAL A 58 2.85 -1.90 -0.41
N PHE A 59 3.45 -2.47 -1.46
CA PHE A 59 3.62 -3.92 -1.58
C PHE A 59 4.41 -4.53 -0.42
N LEU A 60 5.49 -3.86 0.00
CA LEU A 60 6.31 -4.29 1.14
C LEU A 60 5.50 -4.28 2.44
N LEU A 61 4.75 -3.21 2.72
CA LEU A 61 3.93 -3.10 3.93
C LEU A 61 2.79 -4.12 3.97
N LEU A 62 2.12 -4.35 2.85
CA LEU A 62 1.09 -5.40 2.72
C LEU A 62 1.71 -6.80 2.94
N SER A 63 2.88 -7.05 2.38
CA SER A 63 3.59 -8.32 2.57
C SER A 63 3.98 -8.55 4.03
N ILE A 64 4.45 -7.50 4.72
CA ILE A 64 4.74 -7.55 6.16
C ILE A 64 3.46 -7.78 6.96
N ASP A 65 2.36 -7.15 6.59
CA ASP A 65 1.06 -7.32 7.24
C ASP A 65 0.60 -8.79 7.24
N LEU A 66 0.60 -9.38 6.04
CA LEU A 66 0.23 -10.78 5.82
C LEU A 66 1.19 -11.72 6.55
N LEU A 67 2.49 -11.42 6.56
CA LEU A 67 3.48 -12.21 7.28
C LEU A 67 3.25 -12.18 8.80
N ILE A 68 2.94 -11.01 9.37
CA ILE A 68 2.61 -10.88 10.80
C ILE A 68 1.34 -11.67 11.12
N LYS A 69 0.28 -11.55 10.30
CA LYS A 69 -0.98 -12.29 10.46
C LYS A 69 -0.78 -13.80 10.33
N TYR A 70 0.08 -14.25 9.40
CA TYR A 70 0.43 -15.66 9.23
C TYR A 70 1.18 -16.24 10.44
N LEU A 71 2.17 -15.51 10.96
CA LEU A 71 2.88 -15.89 12.18
C LEU A 71 1.93 -15.92 13.39
N TYR A 72 0.99 -14.97 13.46
CA TYR A 72 0.02 -14.86 14.55
C TYR A 72 -0.97 -16.04 14.60
N VAL A 73 -1.32 -16.60 13.45
CA VAL A 73 -2.16 -17.82 13.32
C VAL A 73 -1.40 -19.10 13.67
N GLY A 74 -0.12 -19.01 14.05
CA GLY A 74 0.69 -20.19 14.38
C GLY A 74 1.16 -20.96 13.16
N LYS A 75 1.32 -20.28 12.01
CA LYS A 75 1.76 -20.85 10.72
C LYS A 75 0.78 -21.84 10.09
N ASP A 76 -0.46 -21.92 10.59
CA ASP A 76 -1.52 -22.69 9.94
C ASP A 76 -2.03 -21.94 8.70
N LEU A 77 -1.54 -22.38 7.55
CA LEU A 77 -1.85 -21.79 6.24
C LEU A 77 -3.34 -21.94 5.89
N ARG A 78 -4.00 -23.03 6.32
CA ARG A 78 -5.44 -23.22 6.05
C ARG A 78 -6.28 -22.26 6.87
N TYR A 79 -5.95 -22.09 8.16
CA TYR A 79 -6.66 -21.14 9.02
C TYR A 79 -6.40 -19.69 8.60
N PHE A 80 -5.15 -19.38 8.22
CA PHE A 80 -4.77 -18.06 7.72
C PHE A 80 -5.58 -17.68 6.48
N LEU A 81 -5.60 -18.54 5.46
CA LEU A 81 -6.37 -18.31 4.24
C LEU A 81 -7.85 -18.20 4.55
N LYS A 82 -8.42 -19.03 5.43
CA LYS A 82 -9.84 -18.94 5.78
C LYS A 82 -10.22 -17.62 6.46
N LYS A 83 -9.31 -17.05 7.26
CA LYS A 83 -9.58 -15.87 8.09
C LYS A 83 -9.20 -14.55 7.43
N TYR A 84 -8.16 -14.54 6.59
CA TYR A 84 -7.56 -13.36 5.99
C TYR A 84 -7.56 -13.41 4.45
N TRP A 85 -8.43 -14.20 3.82
CA TRP A 85 -8.50 -14.31 2.33
C TRP A 85 -8.77 -12.98 1.62
N LEU A 86 -9.51 -12.10 2.29
CA LEU A 86 -10.03 -10.84 1.73
C LEU A 86 -9.15 -9.64 2.04
N ASP A 87 -8.16 -9.82 2.92
CA ASP A 87 -7.10 -8.84 3.20
C ASP A 87 -5.98 -8.97 2.17
#